data_AF-A0A7Y4UII3-F1
#
_entry.id   AF-A0A7Y4UII3-F1
#
_cell.length_a   1.000
_cell.length_b   1.000
_cell.length_c   1.000
_cell.angle_alpha   90.00
_cell.angle_beta   90.00
_cell.angle_gamma   90.00
#
_symmetry.space_group_name_H-M   'P 1'
#
loop_
_entity.id
_entity.type
_entity.pdbx_description
1 polymer ?
#
loop_
_entity_poly.entity_id
_entity_poly.type
_entity_poly.pdbx_seq_one_letter_code
_entity_poly.pdbx_strand_id
1 'polypeptide(L)' 'GLNLVRTIVQAHGGRVSVESKVGQGSAFTLHLPALTEPLIQPRVVAVTASN' A
#
# COMPACT_ATOMS: atom_id res chain seq x y z
N GLY A 1 9.70 16.23 -9.16
CA GLY A 1 8.69 15.17 -8.98
C GLY A 1 9.30 13.89 -8.43
N LEU A 2 9.94 13.10 -9.29
CA LEU A 2 10.38 11.73 -8.93
C LEU A 2 11.43 11.67 -7.82
N ASN A 3 12.30 12.68 -7.68
CA ASN A 3 13.26 12.74 -6.58
C ASN A 3 12.54 12.77 -5.21
N LEU A 4 11.52 13.63 -5.06
CA LEU A 4 10.71 13.68 -3.84
C LEU A 4 10.01 12.34 -3.56
N VAL A 5 9.42 11.73 -4.57
CA VAL A 5 8.79 10.40 -4.46
C VAL A 5 9.82 9.37 -3.99
N ARG A 6 11.01 9.34 -4.58
CA ARG A 6 12.09 8.42 -4.19
C ARG A 6 12.48 8.62 -2.73
N THR A 7 12.67 9.87 -2.29
CA THR A 7 13.02 10.19 -0.90
C THR A 7 11.93 9.72 0.07
N ILE A 8 10.65 9.99 -0.22
CA ILE A 8 9.53 9.54 0.61
C ILE A 8 9.50 8.01 0.67
N VAL A 9 9.53 7.33 -0.48
CA VAL A 9 9.44 5.86 -0.54
C VAL A 9 10.61 5.20 0.20
N GLN A 10 11.82 5.74 0.05
CA GLN A 10 13.00 5.25 0.76
C GLN A 10 12.91 5.45 2.27
N ALA A 11 12.40 6.61 2.73
CA ALA A 11 12.17 6.86 4.14
C ALA A 11 11.19 5.87 4.79
N HIS A 12 10.28 5.27 3.99
CA HIS A 12 9.34 4.24 4.44
C HIS A 12 9.87 2.80 4.21
N GLY A 13 11.16 2.63 3.91
CA GLY A 13 11.77 1.31 3.65
C GLY A 13 11.33 0.66 2.34
N GLY A 14 10.74 1.42 1.43
CA GLY A 14 10.28 0.96 0.14
C GLY A 14 11.24 1.20 -1.02
N ARG A 15 10.77 0.91 -2.23
CA ARG A 15 11.46 1.24 -3.50
C ARG A 15 10.48 1.65 -4.58
N VAL A 16 10.97 2.36 -5.59
CA VAL A 16 10.20 2.79 -6.77
C VAL A 16 10.88 2.30 -8.06
N SER A 17 10.12 1.81 -9.03
CA SER A 17 10.57 1.44 -10.37
C SER A 17 9.73 2.12 -11.45
N VAL A 18 10.30 2.26 -12.64
CA VAL A 18 9.65 2.88 -13.80
C VAL A 18 9.84 2.01 -15.02
N GLU A 19 8.74 1.80 -15.73
CA GLU A 19 8.72 1.18 -17.05
C GLU A 19 8.12 2.19 -18.03
N SER A 20 8.79 2.44 -19.15
CA SER A 20 8.36 3.43 -20.13
C SER A 20 8.54 2.91 -21.54
N LYS A 21 7.58 3.25 -22.40
CA LYS A 21 7.63 2.94 -23.82
C LYS A 21 7.20 4.17 -24.62
N VAL A 22 8.02 4.55 -25.59
CA VAL A 22 7.76 5.70 -26.46
C VAL A 22 6.37 5.57 -27.09
N GLY A 23 5.57 6.64 -27.00
CA GLY A 23 4.21 6.68 -27.52
C GLY A 23 3.17 5.91 -26.68
N GLN A 24 3.55 5.25 -25.58
CA GLN A 24 2.63 4.53 -24.69
C GLN A 24 2.61 5.05 -23.24
N GLY A 25 3.50 5.97 -22.91
CA GLY A 25 3.60 6.56 -21.59
C GLY A 25 4.51 5.77 -20.65
N SER A 26 4.32 5.96 -19.35
CA SER A 26 5.16 5.37 -18.31
C SER A 26 4.32 4.84 -17.14
N ALA A 27 4.69 3.69 -16.61
CA ALA A 27 4.17 3.12 -15.38
C ALA A 27 5.19 3.32 -14.25
N PHE A 28 4.74 3.87 -13.12
CA PHE A 28 5.54 4.04 -11.92
C PHE A 28 5.01 3.07 -10.86
N THR A 29 5.86 2.17 -10.40
CA THR A 29 5.49 1.14 -9.43
C THR A 29 6.20 1.40 -8.12
N LEU A 30 5.43 1.53 -7.02
CA LEU A 30 5.96 1.74 -5.68
C LEU A 30 5.77 0.45 -4.87
N HIS A 31 6.84 -0.01 -4.23
CA HIS A 31 6.83 -1.13 -3.30
C HIS A 31 7.06 -0.60 -1.89
N LEU A 32 6.12 -0.87 -0.99
CA LEU A 32 6.23 -0.52 0.43
C LEU A 32 6.12 -1.80 1.28
N PRO A 33 6.81 -1.87 2.42
CA PRO A 33 6.59 -2.96 3.38
C PRO A 33 5.11 -3.01 3.80
N ALA A 34 4.50 -4.19 3.69
CA ALA A 34 3.15 -4.40 4.21
C ALA A 34 3.21 -4.60 5.74
N LEU A 35 2.31 -3.95 6.47
CA LEU A 35 2.11 -4.27 7.88
C LEU A 35 1.48 -5.66 7.95
N THR A 36 2.23 -6.62 8.51
CA THR A 36 1.68 -7.92 8.90
C THR A 36 1.15 -7.78 10.33
N GLU A 37 0.02 -7.10 10.48
CA GLU A 37 -0.81 -7.27 11.67
C GLU A 37 -1.88 -8.31 11.34
N PRO A 38 -2.07 -9.35 12.16
CA PRO A 38 -3.18 -10.25 11.97
C PRO A 38 -4.46 -9.42 12.10
N LEU A 39 -5.34 -9.53 11.10
CA LEU A 39 -6.68 -8.95 11.17
C LEU A 39 -7.38 -9.56 12.39
N ILE A 40 -7.38 -8.85 13.53
CA ILE A 40 -8.30 -9.14 14.62
C ILE A 40 -9.67 -8.77 14.09
N GLN A 41 -10.36 -9.75 13.53
CA GLN A 41 -11.73 -9.58 13.06
C GLN A 41 -12.59 -9.20 14.26
N PRO A 42 -13.29 -8.05 14.25
CA PRO A 42 -14.16 -7.68 15.34
C PRO A 42 -15.23 -8.76 15.50
N ARG A 43 -15.32 -9.33 16.71
CA ARG A 43 -16.37 -10.27 17.07
C ARG A 43 -17.71 -9.55 16.93
N VAL A 44 -18.48 -9.89 15.90
CA VAL A 44 -19.90 -9.53 15.83
C VAL A 44 -20.57 -10.33 16.95
N VAL A 45 -20.76 -9.71 18.11
CA VAL A 45 -21.63 -10.26 19.15
C VAL A 45 -23.03 -10.05 18.62
N ALA A 46 -23.62 -11.12 18.07
CA ALA A 46 -25.05 -11.14 17.77
C ALA A 46 -25.78 -10.86 19.08
N VAL A 47 -26.34 -9.65 19.21
CA VAL A 47 -27.28 -9.31 20.27
C VAL A 47 -28.49 -10.21 20.05
N THR A 48 -28.57 -11.28 20.85
CA THR A 48 -29.72 -12.17 20.89
C THR A 48 -30.91 -11.37 21.37
N ALA A 49 -31.85 -11.09 20.46
CA ALA A 49 -33.18 -10.66 20.82
C ALA A 49 -33.89 -11.82 21.53
N SER A 50 -34.03 -11.73 22.85
CA SER A 50 -35.04 -12.46 23.63
C SER A 50 -35.09 -11.87 25.03
N ASN A 51 -36.09 -11.04 25.31
CA ASN A 51 -37.13 -11.26 26.32
C ASN A 51 -37.92 -9.97 26.55
#